data_AF-A0A9D4F092-F1
#
_entry.id   AF-A0A9D4F092-F1
#
_cell.length_a   1.000
_cell.length_b   1.000
_cell.length_c   1.000
_cell.angle_alpha   90.00
_cell.angle_beta   90.00
_cell.angle_gamma   90.00
#
_symmetry.space_group_name_H-M   'P 1'
#
loop_
_entity.id
_entity.type
_entity.pdbx_description
1 polymer ?
#
loop_
_entity_poly.entity_id
_entity_poly.type
_entity_poly.pdbx_seq_one_letter_code
_entity_poly.pdbx_strand_id
1 'polypeptide(L)'
;MAASSGRVDEFVKDYLIFRGLSSTLRVLESELKVEKEKGFRVDKIVDQLMTYLAAYDLQNLKDYWQFLNTRLFSRLEERYRSSVKKLEIGLLKFYLVNAAQNGRQDKIMDFFERMLDILQSYSEFKEWFVFPFVRNHRDHAHFGMYFTPQWQDTFLLSLHNFLSVILQAMHILDHKLITWLYMDHFLHINQEQRIAQK
;
A
#
# COMPACT_ATOMS: atom_id res chain seq x y z
N MET A 1 20.41 3.09 -5.02
CA MET A 1 19.13 2.37 -4.88
C MET A 1 19.05 1.46 -3.64
N ALA A 2 20.17 0.89 -3.17
CA ALA A 2 20.31 0.26 -1.85
C ALA A 2 21.31 1.01 -0.92
N ALA A 3 21.93 2.08 -1.43
CA ALA A 3 23.10 2.72 -0.83
C ALA A 3 22.76 3.78 0.23
N SER A 4 21.48 4.13 0.41
CA SER A 4 21.08 5.31 1.18
C SER A 4 20.36 4.91 2.48
N SER A 5 19.38 4.00 2.43
CA SER A 5 19.00 3.21 3.63
C SER A 5 20.21 2.41 4.10
N GLY A 6 20.96 1.82 3.17
CA GLY A 6 22.18 1.09 3.47
C GLY A 6 23.19 1.91 4.28
N ARG A 7 23.29 3.23 4.09
CA ARG A 7 24.24 4.06 4.83
C ARG A 7 23.79 4.33 6.27
N VAL A 8 22.49 4.52 6.49
CA VAL A 8 21.90 4.63 7.83
C VAL A 8 21.93 3.27 8.53
N ASP A 9 21.62 2.20 7.79
CA ASP A 9 21.74 0.82 8.28
C ASP A 9 23.19 0.53 8.68
N GLU A 10 24.19 0.93 7.89
CA GLU A 10 25.60 0.82 8.25
C GLU A 10 25.93 1.63 9.52
N PHE A 11 25.44 2.86 9.68
CA PHE A 11 25.64 3.61 10.93
C PHE A 11 24.99 2.95 12.16
N VAL A 12 23.80 2.38 11.99
CA VAL A 12 23.12 1.63 13.06
C VAL A 12 23.89 0.35 13.37
N LYS A 13 24.37 -0.37 12.35
CA LYS A 13 25.21 -1.56 12.54
C LYS A 13 26.53 -1.21 13.24
N ASP A 14 27.23 -0.17 12.78
CA ASP A 14 28.46 0.33 13.38
C ASP A 14 28.25 0.72 14.85
N TYR A 15 27.13 1.38 15.16
CA TYR A 15 26.75 1.70 16.53
C TYR A 15 26.52 0.44 17.39
N LEU A 16 25.77 -0.54 16.87
CA LEU A 16 25.50 -1.79 17.56
C LEU A 16 26.78 -2.60 17.78
N ILE A 17 27.70 -2.60 16.81
CA ILE A 17 29.03 -3.21 16.92
C ILE A 17 29.84 -2.50 18.00
N PHE A 18 29.92 -1.16 17.97
CA PHE A 18 30.65 -0.35 18.94
C PHE A 18 30.17 -0.59 20.39
N ARG A 19 28.87 -0.80 20.59
CA ARG A 19 28.27 -1.08 21.90
C ARG A 19 28.33 -2.56 22.32
N GLY A 20 28.80 -3.47 21.47
CA GLY A 20 28.85 -4.91 21.74
C GLY A 20 27.48 -5.60 21.71
N LEU A 21 26.48 -5.03 21.02
CA LEU A 21 25.10 -5.54 20.96
C LEU A 21 24.92 -6.59 19.86
N SER A 22 25.75 -7.64 19.86
CA SER A 22 25.84 -8.62 18.77
C SER A 22 24.55 -9.41 18.51
N SER A 23 23.75 -9.68 19.55
CA SER A 23 22.44 -10.33 19.40
C SER A 23 21.43 -9.45 18.67
N THR A 24 21.38 -8.16 19.01
CA THR A 24 20.50 -7.16 18.39
C THR A 24 20.89 -6.93 16.92
N LEU A 25 22.19 -6.85 16.64
CA LEU A 25 22.72 -6.74 15.28
C LEU A 25 22.25 -7.90 14.40
N ARG A 26 22.37 -9.13 14.89
CA ARG A 26 21.96 -10.33 14.14
C ARG A 26 20.45 -10.36 13.86
N VAL A 27 19.63 -9.90 14.80
CA VAL A 27 18.19 -9.74 14.59
C VAL A 27 17.92 -8.68 13.53
N LEU A 28 18.51 -7.49 13.65
CA LEU A 28 18.39 -6.39 12.68
C LEU A 28 18.77 -6.85 11.26
N GLU A 29 19.90 -7.54 11.09
CA GLU A 29 20.34 -8.04 9.80
C GLU A 29 19.37 -9.06 9.19
N SER A 30 18.80 -9.93 10.04
CA SER A 30 17.79 -10.90 9.60
C SER A 30 16.50 -10.21 9.15
N GLU A 31 16.06 -9.19 9.88
CA GLU A 31 14.86 -8.42 9.54
C GLU A 31 15.07 -7.57 8.28
N LEU A 32 16.23 -6.94 8.11
CA LEU A 32 16.59 -6.19 6.90
C LEU A 32 16.68 -7.09 5.66
N LYS A 33 17.16 -8.33 5.81
CA LYS A 33 17.18 -9.31 4.73
C LYS A 33 15.76 -9.72 4.33
N VAL A 34 14.90 -9.97 5.31
CA VAL A 34 13.48 -10.26 5.12
C VAL A 34 12.76 -9.06 4.49
N GLU A 35 13.06 -7.83 4.89
CA GLU A 35 12.49 -6.61 4.31
C GLU A 35 12.94 -6.40 2.86
N LYS A 36 14.20 -6.71 2.52
CA LYS A 36 14.70 -6.67 1.13
C LYS A 36 14.06 -7.74 0.24
N GLU A 37 13.88 -8.96 0.76
CA GLU A 37 13.19 -10.05 0.05
C GLU A 37 11.67 -9.81 -0.06
N LYS A 38 11.08 -9.10 0.91
CA LYS A 38 9.70 -8.59 0.93
C LYS A 38 9.56 -7.18 0.35
N GLY A 39 10.62 -6.61 -0.24
CA GLY A 39 10.61 -5.23 -0.71
C GLY A 39 9.33 -5.01 -1.51
N PHE A 40 8.59 -3.94 -1.23
CA PHE A 40 7.25 -3.65 -1.76
C PHE A 40 7.24 -3.79 -3.29
N ARG A 41 7.15 -5.02 -3.79
CA ARG A 41 7.02 -5.33 -5.20
C ARG A 41 5.56 -5.18 -5.47
N VAL A 42 5.24 -4.28 -6.39
CA VAL A 42 3.86 -3.99 -6.77
C VAL A 42 3.11 -5.28 -7.04
N ASP A 43 3.73 -6.21 -7.78
CA ASP A 43 3.15 -7.52 -8.09
C ASP A 43 2.79 -8.30 -6.82
N LYS A 44 3.64 -8.30 -5.79
CA LYS A 44 3.37 -9.00 -4.54
C LYS A 44 2.23 -8.39 -3.73
N ILE A 45 2.09 -7.06 -3.78
CA ILE A 45 0.99 -6.36 -3.12
C ILE A 45 -0.32 -6.69 -3.83
N VAL A 46 -0.33 -6.62 -5.16
CA VAL A 46 -1.51 -6.94 -5.98
C VAL A 46 -1.89 -8.41 -5.82
N ASP A 47 -0.92 -9.34 -5.91
CA ASP A 47 -1.12 -10.78 -5.68
C ASP A 47 -1.75 -11.06 -4.31
N GLN A 48 -1.28 -10.37 -3.27
CA GLN A 48 -1.80 -10.53 -1.92
C GLN A 48 -3.26 -10.05 -1.81
N LEU A 49 -3.58 -8.89 -2.40
CA LEU A 49 -4.95 -8.39 -2.47
C LEU A 49 -5.87 -9.36 -3.23
N MET A 50 -5.39 -9.93 -4.34
CA MET A 50 -6.12 -10.92 -5.11
C MET A 50 -6.34 -12.22 -4.33
N THR A 51 -5.36 -12.63 -3.52
CA THR A 51 -5.48 -13.79 -2.64
C THR A 51 -6.61 -13.62 -1.62
N TYR A 52 -6.71 -12.44 -0.98
CA TYR A 52 -7.80 -12.15 -0.05
C TYR A 52 -9.16 -12.08 -0.74
N LEU A 53 -9.22 -11.52 -1.96
CA LEU A 53 -10.45 -11.51 -2.77
C LEU A 53 -10.91 -12.92 -3.13
N ALA A 54 -10.00 -13.80 -3.55
CA ALA A 54 -10.28 -15.19 -3.89
C ALA A 54 -10.71 -16.01 -2.67
N ALA A 55 -10.15 -15.72 -1.50
CA ALA A 55 -10.52 -16.35 -0.22
C ALA A 55 -11.81 -15.79 0.41
N TYR A 56 -12.36 -14.71 -0.14
CA TYR A 56 -13.46 -13.93 0.46
C TYR A 56 -13.16 -13.44 1.88
N ASP A 57 -11.89 -13.14 2.17
CA ASP A 57 -11.45 -12.68 3.48
C ASP A 57 -11.49 -11.16 3.57
N LEU A 58 -12.66 -10.64 3.95
CA LEU A 58 -12.89 -9.20 4.05
C LEU A 58 -12.03 -8.54 5.14
N GLN A 59 -11.79 -9.23 6.25
CA GLN A 59 -11.07 -8.65 7.37
C GLN A 59 -9.60 -8.42 7.00
N ASN A 60 -8.93 -9.46 6.50
CA ASN A 60 -7.53 -9.33 6.09
C ASN A 60 -7.36 -8.40 4.88
N LEU A 61 -8.34 -8.33 3.96
CA LEU A 61 -8.33 -7.36 2.87
C LEU A 61 -8.32 -5.91 3.40
N LYS A 62 -9.20 -5.60 4.35
CA LYS A 62 -9.28 -4.26 4.96
C LYS A 62 -8.03 -3.91 5.76
N ASP A 63 -7.59 -4.84 6.61
CA ASP A 63 -6.42 -4.63 7.46
C ASP A 63 -5.16 -4.42 6.60
N TYR A 64 -5.03 -5.17 5.51
CA TYR A 64 -3.94 -5.00 4.57
C TYR A 64 -4.03 -3.66 3.80
N TRP A 65 -5.22 -3.26 3.35
CA TRP A 65 -5.41 -1.94 2.73
C TRP A 65 -5.08 -0.80 3.71
N GLN A 66 -5.52 -0.91 4.96
CA GLN A 66 -5.19 0.06 6.01
C GLN A 66 -3.69 0.10 6.30
N PHE A 67 -3.01 -1.05 6.30
CA PHE A 67 -1.56 -1.12 6.39
C PHE A 67 -0.87 -0.36 5.23
N LEU A 68 -1.32 -0.56 3.98
CA LEU A 68 -0.82 0.21 2.83
C LEU A 68 -1.10 1.71 3.00
N ASN A 69 -2.26 2.06 3.55
CA ASN A 69 -2.63 3.45 3.80
C ASN A 69 -1.70 4.11 4.83
N THR A 70 -1.44 3.43 5.95
CA THR A 70 -0.53 3.94 6.99
C THR A 70 0.91 4.00 6.52
N ARG A 71 1.39 2.99 5.78
CA ARG A 71 2.80 2.88 5.38
C ARG A 71 3.17 3.66 4.12
N LEU A 72 2.27 3.71 3.14
CA LEU A 72 2.52 4.30 1.83
C LEU A 72 1.70 5.58 1.62
N PHE A 73 0.38 5.49 1.76
CA PHE A 73 -0.51 6.56 1.29
C PHE A 73 -0.56 7.77 2.23
N SER A 74 -0.25 7.60 3.51
CA SER A 74 -0.15 8.67 4.51
C SER A 74 0.93 9.71 4.18
N ARG A 75 1.93 9.31 3.39
CA ARG A 75 3.06 10.15 2.95
C ARG A 75 2.78 10.88 1.64
N LEU A 76 1.63 10.64 1.01
CA LEU A 76 1.26 11.26 -0.26
C LEU A 76 0.67 12.66 -0.05
N GLU A 77 0.87 13.52 -1.05
CA GLU A 77 0.19 14.81 -1.12
C GLU A 77 -1.34 14.64 -1.17
N GLU A 78 -2.06 15.61 -0.61
CA GLU A 78 -3.51 15.59 -0.47
C GLU A 78 -4.25 15.36 -1.80
N ARG A 79 -3.69 15.85 -2.91
CA ARG A 79 -4.25 15.64 -4.26
C ARG A 79 -4.42 14.17 -4.66
N TYR A 80 -3.64 13.25 -4.07
CA TYR A 80 -3.74 11.82 -4.35
C TYR A 80 -4.77 11.08 -3.49
N ARG A 81 -5.31 11.70 -2.43
CA ARG A 81 -6.31 11.08 -1.54
C ARG A 81 -7.54 10.60 -2.30
N SER A 82 -8.00 11.37 -3.27
CA SER A 82 -9.14 11.01 -4.11
C SER A 82 -8.87 9.74 -4.92
N SER A 83 -7.66 9.57 -5.45
CA SER A 83 -7.25 8.37 -6.19
C SER A 83 -7.17 7.15 -5.28
N VAL A 84 -6.60 7.29 -4.08
CA VAL A 84 -6.57 6.21 -3.07
C VAL A 84 -7.99 5.75 -2.73
N LYS A 85 -8.89 6.71 -2.44
CA LYS A 85 -10.30 6.40 -2.14
C LYS A 85 -11.01 5.70 -3.31
N LYS A 86 -10.76 6.13 -4.55
CA LYS A 86 -11.33 5.46 -5.74
C LYS A 86 -10.84 4.02 -5.89
N LEU A 87 -9.55 3.76 -5.60
CA LEU A 87 -8.99 2.41 -5.64
C LEU A 87 -9.55 1.54 -4.52
N GLU A 88 -9.70 2.07 -3.31
CA GLU A 88 -10.34 1.38 -2.18
C GLU A 88 -11.78 0.98 -2.52
N ILE A 89 -12.57 1.94 -3.00
CA ILE A 89 -13.95 1.67 -3.43
C ILE A 89 -13.99 0.65 -4.56
N GLY A 90 -13.08 0.75 -5.54
CA GLY A 90 -12.96 -0.22 -6.63
C GLY A 90 -12.62 -1.63 -6.13
N LEU A 91 -11.74 -1.75 -5.14
CA LEU A 91 -11.36 -3.02 -4.52
C LEU A 91 -12.54 -3.67 -3.80
N LEU A 92 -13.31 -2.89 -3.04
CA LEU A 92 -14.53 -3.35 -2.37
C LEU A 92 -15.61 -3.79 -3.37
N LYS A 93 -15.77 -3.05 -4.48
CA LYS A 93 -16.67 -3.44 -5.58
C LYS A 93 -16.20 -4.73 -6.24
N PHE A 94 -14.89 -4.91 -6.43
CA PHE A 94 -14.31 -6.15 -6.95
C PHE A 94 -14.66 -7.34 -6.05
N TYR A 95 -14.51 -7.19 -4.72
CA TYR A 95 -14.88 -8.22 -3.74
C TYR A 95 -16.33 -8.69 -3.94
N LEU A 96 -17.27 -7.73 -4.01
CA LEU A 96 -18.69 -8.01 -4.19
C LEU A 96 -18.99 -8.71 -5.52
N VAL A 97 -18.38 -8.25 -6.61
CA VAL A 97 -18.53 -8.86 -7.93
C VAL A 97 -17.98 -10.28 -7.94
N ASN A 98 -16.80 -10.52 -7.36
CA ASN A 98 -16.20 -11.84 -7.26
C ASN A 98 -17.09 -12.80 -6.44
N ALA A 99 -17.62 -12.33 -5.32
CA ALA A 99 -18.56 -13.11 -4.50
C ALA A 99 -19.85 -13.44 -5.27
N ALA A 100 -20.41 -12.47 -6.01
CA ALA A 100 -21.60 -12.66 -6.81
C ALA A 100 -21.39 -13.64 -7.98
N GLN A 101 -20.26 -13.53 -8.70
CA GLN A 101 -19.90 -14.44 -9.80
C GLN A 101 -19.80 -15.90 -9.34
N ASN A 102 -19.37 -16.13 -8.10
CA ASN A 102 -19.21 -17.47 -7.52
C ASN A 102 -20.41 -17.92 -6.67
N GLY A 103 -21.54 -17.19 -6.70
CA GLY A 103 -22.75 -17.56 -5.97
C GLY A 103 -22.63 -17.45 -4.45
N ARG A 104 -21.63 -16.74 -3.93
CA ARG A 104 -21.35 -16.57 -2.49
C ARG A 104 -22.18 -15.45 -1.86
N GLN A 105 -23.51 -15.63 -1.86
CA GLN A 105 -24.46 -14.68 -1.26
C GLN A 105 -24.23 -14.50 0.24
N ASP A 106 -23.75 -15.53 0.94
CA ASP A 106 -23.33 -15.48 2.34
C ASP A 106 -22.29 -14.38 2.59
N LYS A 107 -21.29 -14.27 1.70
CA LYS A 107 -20.20 -13.29 1.80
C LYS A 107 -20.63 -11.89 1.41
N ILE A 108 -21.60 -11.77 0.51
CA ILE A 108 -22.21 -10.48 0.16
C ILE A 108 -22.96 -9.92 1.37
N MET A 109 -23.78 -10.73 2.03
CA MET A 109 -24.51 -10.29 3.23
C MET A 109 -23.54 -9.90 4.36
N ASP A 110 -22.57 -10.77 4.68
CA ASP A 110 -21.54 -10.50 5.71
C ASP A 110 -20.75 -9.22 5.41
N PHE A 111 -20.47 -8.93 4.13
CA PHE A 111 -19.83 -7.68 3.73
C PHE A 111 -20.66 -6.47 4.12
N PHE A 112 -21.94 -6.42 3.75
CA PHE A 112 -22.78 -5.26 4.04
C PHE A 112 -23.07 -5.11 5.53
N GLU A 113 -23.20 -6.20 6.28
CA GLU A 113 -23.34 -6.16 7.73
C GLU A 113 -22.11 -5.53 8.42
N ARG A 114 -20.89 -5.92 8.01
CA ARG A 114 -19.64 -5.42 8.62
C ARG A 114 -19.21 -4.05 8.14
N MET A 115 -19.66 -3.63 6.96
CA MET A 115 -19.19 -2.41 6.30
C MET A 115 -20.21 -1.28 6.34
N LEU A 116 -21.44 -1.52 6.83
CA LEU A 116 -22.55 -0.58 6.75
C LEU A 116 -22.18 0.85 7.17
N ASP A 117 -21.61 1.00 8.37
CA ASP A 117 -21.27 2.30 8.96
C ASP A 117 -20.22 3.06 8.12
N ILE A 118 -19.25 2.33 7.55
CA ILE A 118 -18.19 2.91 6.73
C ILE A 118 -18.77 3.31 5.36
N LEU A 119 -19.57 2.43 4.75
CA LEU A 119 -20.11 2.63 3.40
C LEU A 119 -21.11 3.78 3.32
N GLN A 120 -21.80 4.12 4.41
CA GLN A 120 -22.69 5.28 4.44
C GLN A 120 -21.95 6.59 4.14
N SER A 121 -20.66 6.67 4.47
CA SER A 121 -19.82 7.83 4.16
C SER A 121 -19.35 7.89 2.68
N TYR A 122 -19.57 6.81 1.92
CA TYR A 122 -19.15 6.69 0.53
C TYR A 122 -20.36 6.91 -0.39
N SER A 123 -20.49 8.11 -0.94
CA SER A 123 -21.61 8.45 -1.85
C SER A 123 -21.64 7.52 -3.07
N GLU A 124 -20.49 7.04 -3.54
CA GLU A 124 -20.33 6.11 -4.65
C GLU A 124 -20.83 4.67 -4.37
N PHE A 125 -21.20 4.39 -3.11
CA PHE A 125 -21.74 3.10 -2.67
C PHE A 125 -23.25 3.12 -2.45
N LYS A 126 -23.90 4.29 -2.53
CA LYS A 126 -25.34 4.44 -2.28
C LYS A 126 -26.19 3.50 -3.15
N GLU A 127 -25.87 3.41 -4.44
CA GLU A 127 -26.57 2.53 -5.37
C GLU A 127 -26.21 1.05 -5.20
N TRP A 128 -25.17 0.74 -4.44
CA TRP A 128 -24.74 -0.63 -4.16
C TRP A 128 -25.44 -1.26 -2.96
N PHE A 129 -26.16 -0.49 -2.12
CA PHE A 129 -26.92 -1.08 -0.99
C PHE A 129 -28.05 -2.01 -1.44
N VAL A 130 -28.52 -1.90 -2.69
CA VAL A 130 -29.49 -2.84 -3.26
C VAL A 130 -28.84 -4.15 -3.73
N PHE A 131 -27.52 -4.17 -3.89
CA PHE A 131 -26.77 -5.29 -4.48
C PHE A 131 -27.06 -6.66 -3.86
N PRO A 132 -27.19 -6.83 -2.53
CA PRO A 132 -27.50 -8.13 -1.92
C PRO A 132 -28.88 -8.69 -2.29
N PHE A 133 -29.80 -7.82 -2.71
CA PHE A 133 -31.18 -8.18 -3.03
C PHE A 133 -31.41 -8.39 -4.53
N VAL A 134 -30.41 -8.12 -5.36
CA VAL A 134 -30.47 -8.31 -6.81
C VAL A 134 -30.34 -9.80 -7.13
N ARG A 135 -31.29 -10.34 -7.91
CA ARG A 135 -31.28 -11.76 -8.30
C ARG A 135 -30.29 -12.07 -9.42
N ASN A 136 -30.12 -11.14 -10.36
CA ASN A 136 -29.20 -11.29 -11.48
C ASN A 136 -28.37 -10.01 -11.62
N HIS A 137 -27.17 -10.05 -11.02
CA HIS A 137 -26.26 -8.90 -10.98
C HIS A 137 -25.69 -8.54 -12.35
N ARG A 138 -25.57 -9.52 -13.26
CA ARG A 138 -24.95 -9.34 -14.58
C ARG A 138 -25.85 -8.55 -15.54
N ASP A 139 -27.16 -8.79 -15.48
CA ASP A 139 -28.14 -8.16 -16.37
C ASP A 139 -28.67 -6.84 -15.80
N HIS A 140 -28.24 -6.46 -14.60
CA HIS A 140 -28.65 -5.21 -13.98
C HIS A 140 -27.96 -4.02 -14.65
N ALA A 141 -28.74 -3.02 -15.08
CA ALA A 141 -28.26 -1.87 -15.87
C ALA A 141 -27.05 -1.14 -15.26
N HIS A 142 -27.01 -1.04 -13.93
CA HIS A 142 -25.91 -0.38 -13.22
C HIS A 142 -24.73 -1.33 -12.88
N PHE A 143 -24.98 -2.63 -12.67
CA PHE A 143 -23.95 -3.55 -12.18
C PHE A 143 -23.24 -4.31 -13.31
N GLY A 144 -23.91 -4.54 -14.44
CA GLY A 144 -23.41 -5.38 -15.53
C GLY A 144 -22.01 -5.01 -16.01
N MET A 145 -21.67 -3.72 -16.05
CA MET A 145 -20.34 -3.25 -16.45
C MET A 145 -19.21 -3.79 -15.57
N TYR A 146 -19.45 -4.01 -14.28
CA TYR A 146 -18.47 -4.51 -13.32
C TYR A 146 -18.19 -6.01 -13.48
N PHE A 147 -19.09 -6.75 -14.13
CA PHE A 147 -18.93 -8.18 -14.43
C PHE A 147 -18.16 -8.44 -15.72
N THR A 148 -17.69 -7.38 -16.40
CA THR A 148 -16.89 -7.48 -17.62
C THR A 148 -15.41 -7.72 -17.27
N PRO A 149 -14.72 -8.65 -17.98
CA PRO A 149 -13.26 -8.81 -17.81
C PRO A 149 -12.50 -7.50 -18.02
N GLN A 150 -12.97 -6.68 -18.95
CA GLN A 150 -12.39 -5.37 -19.27
C GLN A 150 -12.34 -4.45 -18.04
N TRP A 151 -13.40 -4.40 -17.23
CA TRP A 151 -13.42 -3.61 -16.01
C TRP A 151 -12.43 -4.14 -14.97
N GLN A 152 -12.38 -5.46 -14.77
CA GLN A 152 -11.48 -6.11 -13.83
C GLN A 152 -10.01 -5.84 -14.20
N ASP A 153 -9.65 -6.05 -15.46
CA ASP A 153 -8.29 -5.81 -15.98
C ASP A 153 -7.89 -4.35 -15.86
N THR A 154 -8.81 -3.43 -16.21
CA THR A 154 -8.56 -1.98 -16.13
C THR A 154 -8.34 -1.53 -14.67
N PHE A 155 -9.12 -2.09 -13.74
CA PHE A 155 -8.96 -1.81 -12.32
C PHE A 155 -7.60 -2.31 -11.82
N LEU A 156 -7.23 -3.55 -12.12
CA LEU A 156 -5.95 -4.14 -11.70
C LEU A 156 -4.76 -3.39 -12.28
N LEU A 157 -4.83 -3.02 -13.56
CA LEU A 157 -3.80 -2.21 -14.21
C LEU A 157 -3.67 -0.83 -13.56
N SER A 158 -4.80 -0.19 -13.23
CA SER A 158 -4.81 1.10 -12.53
C SER A 158 -4.20 1.01 -11.13
N LEU A 159 -4.54 -0.04 -10.38
CA LEU A 159 -3.99 -0.30 -9.05
C LEU A 159 -2.47 -0.54 -9.13
N HIS A 160 -2.03 -1.38 -10.06
CA HIS A 160 -0.62 -1.68 -10.30
C HIS A 160 0.15 -0.41 -10.68
N ASN A 161 -0.35 0.35 -11.65
CA ASN A 161 0.29 1.59 -12.10
C ASN A 161 0.38 2.61 -10.96
N PHE A 162 -0.69 2.77 -10.18
CA PHE A 162 -0.70 3.69 -9.04
C PHE A 162 0.33 3.30 -7.98
N LEU A 163 0.37 2.03 -7.58
CA LEU A 163 1.35 1.51 -6.63
C LEU A 163 2.78 1.65 -7.16
N SER A 164 3.00 1.37 -8.45
CA SER A 164 4.29 1.52 -9.12
C SER A 164 4.82 2.95 -9.03
N VAL A 165 3.98 3.92 -9.38
CA VAL A 165 4.33 5.35 -9.32
C VAL A 165 4.65 5.77 -7.88
N ILE A 166 3.86 5.35 -6.89
CA ILE A 166 4.08 5.72 -5.49
C ILE A 166 5.38 5.13 -4.96
N LEU A 167 5.61 3.85 -5.18
CA LEU A 167 6.79 3.16 -4.68
C LEU A 167 8.06 3.72 -5.34
N GLN A 168 7.99 4.05 -6.63
CA GLN A 168 9.06 4.76 -7.32
C GLN A 168 9.28 6.17 -6.75
N ALA A 169 8.22 6.93 -6.51
CA ALA A 169 8.31 8.28 -5.96
C ALA A 169 8.89 8.31 -4.54
N MET A 170 8.50 7.36 -3.68
CA MET A 170 9.07 7.20 -2.35
C MET A 170 10.56 6.85 -2.41
N HIS A 171 10.95 5.99 -3.34
CA HIS A 171 12.35 5.65 -3.57
C HIS A 171 13.19 6.88 -3.97
N ILE A 172 12.61 7.80 -4.74
CA ILE A 172 13.23 9.08 -5.13
C ILE A 172 13.30 10.06 -3.95
N LEU A 173 12.26 10.14 -3.11
CA LEU A 173 12.22 11.03 -1.95
C LEU A 173 13.27 10.66 -0.90
N ASP A 174 13.44 9.37 -0.62
CA ASP A 174 14.53 8.89 0.24
C ASP A 174 15.91 9.27 -0.33
N HIS A 175 16.09 9.19 -1.64
CA HIS A 175 17.34 9.60 -2.28
C HIS A 175 17.62 11.10 -2.12
N LYS A 176 16.62 11.97 -2.32
CA LYS A 176 16.78 13.43 -2.22
C LYS A 176 17.10 13.90 -0.80
N LEU A 177 16.40 13.37 0.20
CA LEU A 177 16.65 13.69 1.62
C LEU A 177 18.08 13.31 2.01
N ILE A 178 18.59 12.18 1.52
CA ILE A 178 19.93 11.71 1.84
C ILE A 178 21.01 12.55 1.16
N THR A 179 20.80 12.98 -0.09
CA THR A 179 21.72 13.93 -0.73
C THR A 179 21.73 15.30 -0.03
N TRP A 180 20.59 15.76 0.47
CA TRP A 180 20.50 17.01 1.22
C TRP A 180 21.22 16.94 2.57
N LEU A 181 20.97 15.89 3.37
CA LEU A 181 21.68 15.68 4.64
C LEU A 181 23.19 15.53 4.44
N TYR A 182 23.62 14.86 3.36
CA TYR A 182 25.04 14.75 3.03
C TYR A 182 25.68 16.08 2.68
N MET A 183 24.99 16.91 1.89
CA MET A 183 25.48 18.23 1.52
C MET A 183 25.52 19.17 2.73
N ASP A 184 24.52 19.12 3.60
CA ASP A 184 24.45 19.97 4.80
C ASP A 184 25.56 19.60 5.80
N HIS A 185 25.76 18.30 6.06
CA HIS A 185 26.85 17.81 6.90
C HIS A 185 28.24 18.14 6.31
N PHE A 186 28.42 18.03 4.99
CA PHE A 186 29.67 18.38 4.31
C PHE A 186 29.96 19.89 4.37
N LEU A 187 28.92 20.73 4.26
CA LEU A 187 29.06 22.18 4.40
C LEU A 187 29.41 22.56 5.85
N HIS A 188 28.80 21.90 6.84
CA HIS A 188 29.07 22.17 8.25
C HIS A 188 30.51 21.80 8.64
N ILE A 189 31.01 20.63 8.21
CA ILE A 189 32.41 20.21 8.46
C ILE A 189 33.40 21.18 7.84
N ASN A 190 33.15 21.64 6.60
CA ASN A 190 34.05 22.59 5.94
C ASN A 190 34.05 23.97 6.59
N GLN A 191 32.94 24.40 7.18
CA GLN A 191 32.91 25.64 7.96
C GLN A 191 33.72 25.52 9.25
N GLU A 192 33.59 24.42 9.99
CA GLU A 192 34.37 24.21 11.23
C GLU A 192 35.87 24.11 10.97
N GLN A 193 36.29 23.44 9.89
CA GLN A 193 37.71 23.38 9.52
C GLN A 193 38.28 24.75 9.09
N ARG A 194 37.45 25.60 8.47
CA ARG A 194 37.84 26.98 8.13
C ARG A 194 37.96 27.90 9.34
N ILE A 195 37.21 27.63 10.40
CA ILE A 195 37.26 28.40 11.65
C ILE A 195 38.46 27.96 12.49
N ALA A 196 38.80 26.66 12.51
CA ALA A 196 39.95 26.13 13.25
C ALA A 196 41.32 26.48 12.66
N GLN A 197 41.38 26.95 11.40
CA GLN A 197 42.62 27.37 10.72
C GLN A 197 42.86 28.90 10.75
N LYS A 198 42.03 29.66 11.46
CA LYS A 198 42.22 31.09 11.73
C LYS A 198 42.59 31.31 13.18
#